data_AF-A0A2G5IBY0-F1
#
_entry.id   AF-A0A2G5IBY0-F1
#
_cell.length_a   1.000
_cell.length_b   1.000
_cell.length_c   1.000
_cell.angle_alpha   90.00
_cell.angle_beta   90.00
_cell.angle_gamma   90.00
#
_symmetry.space_group_name_H-M   'P 1'
#
loop_
_entity.id
_entity.type
_entity.pdbx_description
1 polymer ?
#
loop_
_entity_poly.entity_id
_entity_poly.type
_entity_poly.pdbx_seq_one_letter_code
_entity_poly.pdbx_strand_id
1 'polypeptide(L)'
;MAPYPTAEEICSFASALGTADQSPFFDRVSPNVVWDVMGTHPAAGHFTSLDAWKKGALGVVNNVLKEPIKLELVNVFGGGDQEWATVELKADSVCKNGMPYPQRYAWLLRFDEKGIIVQARAYLDSALVQKAVDGNSGEGSSNLPNWP
;
A
#
# COMPACT_ATOMS: atom_id res chain seq x y z
N MET A 1 26.07 11.36 -10.95
CA MET A 1 25.27 10.48 -10.07
C MET A 1 23.82 10.74 -10.44
N ALA A 2 22.98 9.70 -10.49
CA ALA A 2 21.58 9.88 -10.85
C ALA A 2 20.87 10.76 -9.79
N PRO A 3 19.96 11.67 -10.18
CA PRO A 3 19.33 12.61 -9.25
C PRO A 3 18.36 11.96 -8.26
N TYR A 4 17.90 10.73 -8.53
CA TYR A 4 16.94 9.99 -7.70
C TYR A 4 17.47 8.59 -7.36
N PRO A 5 16.90 7.91 -6.34
CA PRO A 5 17.28 6.55 -5.98
C PRO A 5 17.15 5.59 -7.16
N THR A 6 18.16 4.75 -7.36
CA THR A 6 18.18 3.67 -8.34
C THR A 6 17.17 2.56 -7.97
N ALA A 7 16.80 1.72 -8.94
CA ALA A 7 15.95 0.56 -8.68
C ALA A 7 16.53 -0.39 -7.60
N GLU A 8 17.87 -0.52 -7.53
CA GLU A 8 18.54 -1.33 -6.51
C GLU A 8 18.40 -0.72 -5.10
N GLU A 9 18.60 0.59 -4.96
CA GLU A 9 18.38 1.29 -3.70
C GLU A 9 16.91 1.23 -3.26
N ILE A 10 15.98 1.40 -4.21
CA ILE A 10 14.53 1.27 -3.95
C ILE A 10 14.19 -0.14 -3.52
N CYS A 11 14.71 -1.16 -4.18
CA CYS A 11 14.52 -2.56 -3.81
C CYS A 11 14.99 -2.83 -2.38
N SER A 12 16.16 -2.29 -2.01
CA SER A 12 16.74 -2.45 -0.68
C SER A 12 15.80 -1.95 0.42
N PHE A 13 15.36 -0.68 0.37
CA PHE A 13 14.48 -0.15 1.42
C PHE A 13 13.03 -0.66 1.31
N ALA A 14 12.51 -0.92 0.10
CA ALA A 14 11.14 -1.40 -0.09
C ALA A 14 10.96 -2.87 0.35
N SER A 15 12.02 -3.67 0.36
CA SER A 15 11.99 -5.04 0.89
C SER A 15 11.61 -5.07 2.38
N ALA A 16 11.88 -4.00 3.14
CA ALA A 16 11.54 -3.91 4.55
C ALA A 16 10.02 -3.90 4.81
N LEU A 17 9.20 -3.52 3.83
CA LEU A 17 7.74 -3.51 3.93
C LEU A 17 7.13 -4.88 4.28
N GLY A 18 7.80 -5.97 3.92
CA GLY A 18 7.38 -7.35 4.21
C GLY A 18 7.82 -7.84 5.58
N THR A 19 8.62 -7.06 6.31
CA THR A 19 9.25 -7.48 7.57
C THR A 19 8.54 -6.90 8.79
N ALA A 20 8.96 -7.32 9.98
CA ALA A 20 8.46 -6.74 11.23
C ALA A 20 8.91 -5.29 11.45
N ASP A 21 10.07 -4.91 10.90
CA ASP A 21 10.60 -3.56 10.98
C ASP A 21 10.53 -2.88 9.61
N GLN A 22 9.49 -2.06 9.44
CA GLN A 22 9.26 -1.31 8.21
C GLN A 22 9.95 0.06 8.20
N SER A 23 10.73 0.40 9.24
CA SER A 23 11.43 1.69 9.34
C SER A 23 12.30 2.02 8.13
N PRO A 24 13.05 1.08 7.51
CA PRO A 24 13.88 1.42 6.35
C PRO A 24 13.09 2.03 5.18
N PHE A 25 11.85 1.57 4.95
CA PHE A 25 10.98 2.18 3.94
C PHE A 25 10.42 3.52 4.43
N PHE A 26 9.86 3.57 5.64
CA PHE A 26 9.17 4.77 6.13
C PHE A 26 10.10 5.94 6.43
N ASP A 27 11.38 5.69 6.72
CA ASP A 27 12.40 6.72 6.87
C ASP A 27 12.71 7.43 5.53
N ARG A 28 12.30 6.82 4.41
CA ARG A 28 12.35 7.40 3.06
C ARG A 28 11.06 8.09 2.66
N VAL A 29 10.07 8.22 3.55
CA VAL A 29 8.78 8.87 3.26
C VAL A 29 8.68 10.21 3.99
N SER A 30 8.33 11.26 3.26
CA SER A 30 8.07 12.57 3.85
C SER A 30 6.90 12.49 4.84
N PRO A 31 6.99 13.12 6.03
CA PRO A 31 5.84 13.27 6.91
C PRO A 31 4.65 13.98 6.23
N ASN A 32 4.93 14.85 5.26
CA ASN A 32 3.96 15.60 4.46
C ASN A 32 3.75 14.98 3.06
N VAL A 33 3.99 13.68 2.90
CA VAL A 33 3.73 12.97 1.64
C VAL A 33 2.26 13.14 1.24
N VAL A 34 2.02 13.38 -0.05
CA VAL A 34 0.69 13.26 -0.63
C VAL A 34 0.51 11.82 -1.10
N TRP A 35 -0.41 11.08 -0.47
CA TRP A 35 -0.68 9.69 -0.78
C TRP A 35 -2.10 9.54 -1.31
N ASP A 36 -2.22 9.24 -2.59
CA ASP A 36 -3.49 8.93 -3.23
C ASP A 36 -3.72 7.42 -3.22
N VAL A 37 -4.81 6.96 -2.62
CA VAL A 37 -5.27 5.57 -2.73
C VAL A 37 -6.42 5.55 -3.73
N MET A 38 -6.18 4.96 -4.89
CA MET A 38 -7.04 5.09 -6.06
C MET A 38 -8.28 4.21 -5.95
N GLY A 39 -9.40 4.67 -6.53
CA GLY A 39 -10.66 3.94 -6.59
C GLY A 39 -11.76 4.56 -5.73
N THR A 40 -12.81 3.80 -5.49
CA THR A 40 -14.02 4.23 -4.77
C THR A 40 -14.45 3.17 -3.74
N HIS A 41 -13.51 2.71 -2.92
CA HIS A 41 -13.71 1.71 -1.88
C HIS A 41 -13.37 2.32 -0.51
N PRO A 42 -13.62 1.64 0.64
CA PRO A 42 -13.56 2.28 1.95
C PRO A 42 -12.18 2.76 2.39
N ALA A 43 -11.11 2.28 1.73
CA ALA A 43 -9.73 2.72 2.00
C ALA A 43 -9.21 3.72 0.95
N ALA A 44 -9.98 4.03 -0.10
CA ALA A 44 -9.60 5.01 -1.10
C ALA A 44 -9.65 6.44 -0.52
N GLY A 45 -8.82 7.33 -1.05
CA GLY A 45 -8.80 8.71 -0.59
C GLY A 45 -7.53 9.47 -0.95
N HIS A 46 -7.58 10.77 -0.69
CA HIS A 46 -6.46 11.69 -0.82
C HIS A 46 -5.94 12.06 0.59
N PHE A 47 -4.71 11.66 0.89
CA PHE A 47 -4.10 11.89 2.20
C PHE A 47 -2.91 12.85 2.04
N THR A 48 -2.86 13.92 2.83
CA THR A 48 -1.81 14.96 2.73
C THR A 48 -0.71 14.82 3.77
N SER A 49 -0.65 13.68 4.48
CA SER A 49 0.43 13.34 5.39
C SER A 49 0.55 11.82 5.57
N LEU A 50 1.73 11.36 5.99
CA LEU A 50 1.97 9.95 6.28
C LEU A 50 1.07 9.46 7.41
N ASP A 51 0.85 10.29 8.44
CA ASP A 51 -0.03 9.97 9.56
C ASP A 51 -1.50 9.85 9.13
N ALA A 52 -1.98 10.76 8.27
CA ALA A 52 -3.34 10.70 7.74
C ALA A 52 -3.57 9.42 6.92
N TRP A 53 -2.61 9.04 6.08
CA TRP A 53 -2.66 7.78 5.34
C TRP A 53 -2.63 6.54 6.26
N LYS A 54 -1.76 6.54 7.29
CA LYS A 54 -1.66 5.45 8.27
C LYS A 54 -2.97 5.24 9.04
N LYS A 55 -3.60 6.33 9.49
CA LYS A 55 -4.90 6.29 10.19
C LYS A 55 -6.07 5.99 9.27
N GLY A 56 -6.02 6.50 8.03
CA GLY A 56 -7.02 6.29 7.00
C GLY A 56 -6.86 4.94 6.32
N ALA A 57 -6.32 4.93 5.10
CA ALA A 57 -6.26 3.75 4.25
C ALA A 57 -5.65 2.50 4.93
N LEU A 58 -4.48 2.64 5.55
CA LEU A 58 -3.82 1.51 6.22
C LEU A 58 -4.61 1.04 7.45
N GLY A 59 -5.20 1.98 8.20
CA GLY A 59 -6.06 1.69 9.35
C GLY A 59 -7.31 0.92 8.96
N VAL A 60 -8.00 1.32 7.87
CA VAL A 60 -9.18 0.61 7.34
C VAL A 60 -8.84 -0.85 7.01
N VAL A 61 -7.73 -1.09 6.31
CA VAL A 61 -7.30 -2.45 5.96
C VAL A 61 -6.92 -3.24 7.21
N ASN A 62 -6.07 -2.71 8.08
CA ASN A 62 -5.63 -3.43 9.29
C ASN A 62 -6.79 -3.71 10.27
N ASN A 63 -7.85 -2.91 10.27
CA ASN A 63 -9.02 -3.14 11.10
C ASN A 63 -9.78 -4.42 10.72
N VAL A 64 -9.69 -4.89 9.47
CA VAL A 64 -10.39 -6.10 9.00
C VAL A 64 -9.49 -7.34 8.97
N LEU A 65 -8.18 -7.19 9.10
CA LEU A 65 -7.21 -8.30 9.06
C LEU A 65 -6.96 -8.93 10.44
N LYS A 66 -6.60 -10.23 10.45
CA LYS A 66 -6.19 -10.95 11.68
C LYS A 66 -4.87 -10.43 12.23
N GLU A 67 -3.97 -10.07 11.33
CA GLU A 67 -2.65 -9.52 11.63
C GLU A 67 -2.44 -8.25 10.77
N PRO A 68 -1.60 -7.30 11.20
CA PRO A 68 -1.23 -6.17 10.38
C PRO A 68 -0.68 -6.62 9.02
N ILE A 69 -1.09 -5.91 7.97
CA ILE A 69 -0.68 -6.23 6.60
C ILE A 69 0.86 -6.15 6.45
N LYS A 70 1.42 -7.17 5.79
CA LYS A 70 2.83 -7.20 5.36
C LYS A 70 2.85 -7.17 3.84
N LEU A 71 3.62 -6.25 3.28
CA LEU A 71 3.70 -6.02 1.84
C LEU A 71 5.03 -6.56 1.32
N GLU A 72 4.98 -7.72 0.68
CA GLU A 72 6.15 -8.33 0.05
C GLU A 72 6.44 -7.64 -1.27
N LEU A 73 7.68 -7.20 -1.45
CA LEU A 73 8.15 -6.63 -2.70
C LEU A 73 8.20 -7.71 -3.80
N VAL A 74 7.62 -7.39 -4.95
CA VAL A 74 7.62 -8.25 -6.14
C VAL A 74 8.59 -7.71 -7.18
N ASN A 75 8.53 -6.41 -7.46
CA ASN A 75 9.35 -5.78 -8.48
C ASN A 75 9.52 -4.27 -8.28
N VAL A 76 10.51 -3.69 -8.96
CA VAL A 76 10.77 -2.25 -8.99
C VAL A 76 11.05 -1.81 -10.43
N PHE A 77 10.41 -0.72 -10.85
CA PHE A 77 10.64 -0.09 -12.16
C PHE A 77 10.90 1.41 -12.01
N GLY A 78 11.78 1.97 -12.84
CA GLY A 78 12.10 3.40 -12.82
C GLY A 78 13.11 3.76 -11.73
N GLY A 79 13.08 5.03 -11.31
CA GLY A 79 14.14 5.62 -10.48
C GLY A 79 15.40 5.98 -11.27
N GLY A 80 16.46 6.33 -10.56
CA GLY A 80 17.70 6.83 -11.14
C GLY A 80 17.52 8.21 -11.76
N ASP A 81 17.28 8.25 -13.07
CA ASP A 81 17.09 9.50 -13.82
C ASP A 81 15.63 9.98 -13.81
N GLN A 82 14.70 9.14 -13.36
CA GLN A 82 13.27 9.45 -13.30
C GLN A 82 12.85 9.74 -11.85
N GLU A 83 12.14 10.85 -11.64
CA GLU A 83 11.59 11.19 -10.31
C GLU A 83 10.56 10.17 -9.81
N TRP A 84 9.94 9.41 -10.72
CA TRP A 84 8.98 8.37 -10.38
C TRP A 84 9.62 6.98 -10.49
N ALA A 85 9.27 6.12 -9.53
CA ALA A 85 9.44 4.69 -9.62
C ALA A 85 8.13 3.98 -9.28
N THR A 86 7.96 2.76 -9.79
CA THR A 86 6.85 1.87 -9.40
C THR A 86 7.41 0.73 -8.56
N VAL A 87 6.78 0.45 -7.44
CA VAL A 87 7.00 -0.80 -6.69
C VAL A 87 5.75 -1.68 -6.82
N GLU A 88 5.95 -2.91 -7.30
CA GLU A 88 4.93 -3.94 -7.29
C GLU A 88 5.01 -4.69 -5.96
N LEU A 89 3.88 -4.85 -5.30
CA LEU A 89 3.81 -5.51 -3.99
C LEU A 89 2.71 -6.57 -3.98
N LYS A 90 2.85 -7.55 -3.11
CA LYS A 90 1.79 -8.49 -2.76
C LYS A 90 1.59 -8.58 -1.26
N ALA A 91 0.37 -8.89 -0.84
CA ALA A 91 0.07 -9.25 0.54
C ALA A 91 -0.92 -10.42 0.52
N ASP A 92 -0.48 -11.58 0.97
CA ASP A 92 -1.33 -12.75 1.11
C ASP A 92 -1.76 -12.84 2.59
N SER A 93 -2.89 -12.21 2.91
CA SER A 93 -3.40 -12.03 4.28
C SER A 93 -4.72 -12.75 4.53
N VAL A 94 -5.22 -12.71 5.77
CA VAL A 94 -6.50 -13.29 6.17
C VAL A 94 -7.28 -12.29 7.02
N CYS A 95 -8.55 -12.07 6.69
CA CYS A 95 -9.47 -11.23 7.45
C CYS A 95 -9.90 -11.89 8.78
N LYS A 96 -10.37 -11.08 9.74
CA LYS A 96 -10.81 -11.55 11.07
C LYS A 96 -11.90 -12.62 10.99
N ASN A 97 -12.84 -12.48 10.05
CA ASN A 97 -13.87 -13.48 9.75
C ASN A 97 -13.36 -14.75 9.02
N GLY A 98 -12.05 -14.86 8.75
CA GLY A 98 -11.45 -16.00 8.06
C GLY A 98 -11.38 -15.89 6.53
N MET A 99 -11.91 -14.82 5.93
CA MET A 99 -11.84 -14.62 4.48
C MET A 99 -10.38 -14.44 4.01
N PRO A 100 -9.93 -15.17 2.97
CA PRO A 100 -8.65 -14.88 2.32
C PRO A 100 -8.60 -13.46 1.74
N TYR A 101 -7.46 -12.80 1.87
CA TYR A 101 -7.23 -11.44 1.40
C TYR A 101 -5.90 -11.35 0.61
N PRO A 102 -5.81 -11.94 -0.59
CA PRO A 102 -4.64 -11.84 -1.45
C PRO A 102 -4.66 -10.54 -2.27
N GLN A 103 -4.00 -9.50 -1.77
CA GLN A 103 -3.86 -8.24 -2.50
C GLN A 103 -2.62 -8.21 -3.39
N ARG A 104 -2.75 -7.48 -4.50
CA ARG A 104 -1.65 -7.09 -5.39
C ARG A 104 -1.72 -5.58 -5.54
N TYR A 105 -0.55 -4.93 -5.48
CA TYR A 105 -0.44 -3.49 -5.53
C TYR A 105 0.54 -3.06 -6.60
N ALA A 106 0.28 -1.90 -7.17
CA ALA A 106 1.29 -1.07 -7.82
C ALA A 106 1.30 0.28 -7.13
N TRP A 107 2.42 0.63 -6.49
CA TRP A 107 2.61 1.95 -5.90
C TRP A 107 3.57 2.74 -6.78
N LEU A 108 3.06 3.85 -7.33
CA LEU A 108 3.89 4.85 -8.00
C LEU A 108 4.40 5.79 -6.91
N LEU A 109 5.70 5.92 -6.77
CA LEU A 109 6.39 6.73 -5.77
C LEU A 109 7.17 7.83 -6.49
N ARG A 110 6.91 9.09 -6.14
CA ARG A 110 7.70 10.25 -6.61
C ARG A 110 8.68 10.66 -5.53
N PHE A 111 9.94 10.78 -5.92
CA PHE A 111 11.05 11.18 -5.07
C PHE A 111 11.38 12.66 -5.28
N ASP A 112 11.81 13.33 -4.21
CA ASP A 112 12.56 14.58 -4.33
C ASP A 112 14.05 14.30 -4.62
N GLU A 113 14.83 15.37 -4.84
CA GLU A 113 16.27 15.27 -5.13
C GLU A 113 17.11 14.75 -3.93
N LYS A 114 16.52 14.61 -2.74
CA LYS A 114 17.15 13.96 -1.57
C LYS A 114 16.80 12.47 -1.49
N GLY A 115 16.02 11.98 -2.46
CA GLY A 115 15.49 10.63 -2.53
C GLY A 115 14.40 10.34 -1.50
N ILE A 116 13.70 11.36 -1.01
CA ILE A 116 12.54 11.21 -0.12
C ILE A 116 11.27 11.11 -0.95
N ILE A 117 10.43 10.13 -0.64
CA ILE A 117 9.10 9.95 -1.24
C ILE A 117 8.21 11.09 -0.76
N VAL A 118 7.85 11.97 -1.70
CA VAL A 118 6.99 13.14 -1.46
C VAL A 118 5.59 12.98 -2.03
N GLN A 119 5.40 12.00 -2.92
CA GLN A 119 4.09 11.63 -3.43
C GLN A 119 4.00 10.13 -3.68
N ALA A 120 2.83 9.56 -3.44
CA ALA A 120 2.52 8.17 -3.75
C ALA A 120 1.13 8.05 -4.40
N ARG A 121 0.99 7.14 -5.36
CA ARG A 121 -0.31 6.69 -5.88
C ARG A 121 -0.38 5.18 -5.76
N ALA A 122 -1.33 4.68 -4.99
CA ALA A 122 -1.53 3.27 -4.75
C ALA A 122 -2.71 2.73 -5.57
N TYR A 123 -2.42 1.77 -6.45
CA TYR A 123 -3.40 0.93 -7.12
C TYR A 123 -3.43 -0.44 -6.47
N LEU A 124 -4.63 -1.00 -6.30
CA LEU A 124 -4.92 -2.25 -5.62
C LEU A 124 -6.27 -2.81 -6.10
N ASP A 125 -6.59 -4.06 -5.77
CA ASP A 125 -7.92 -4.60 -6.04
C ASP A 125 -8.94 -4.04 -5.03
N SER A 126 -9.60 -2.97 -5.48
CA SER A 126 -10.64 -2.23 -4.74
C SER A 126 -11.85 -3.08 -4.38
N ALA A 127 -12.22 -4.05 -5.22
CA ALA A 127 -13.39 -4.90 -4.97
C ALA A 127 -13.12 -5.84 -3.79
N LEU A 128 -11.90 -6.35 -3.67
CA LEU A 128 -11.49 -7.16 -2.53
C LEU A 128 -11.47 -6.34 -1.23
N VAL A 129 -11.03 -5.07 -1.26
CA VAL A 129 -11.11 -4.18 -0.09
C VAL A 129 -12.56 -3.99 0.36
N GLN A 130 -13.47 -3.67 -0.57
CA GLN A 130 -14.89 -3.49 -0.28
C GLN A 130 -15.48 -4.76 0.35
N LYS A 131 -15.26 -5.91 -0.29
CA LYS A 131 -15.71 -7.22 0.20
C LYS A 131 -15.19 -7.53 1.61
N ALA A 132 -13.94 -7.20 1.90
CA ALA A 132 -13.35 -7.43 3.21
C ALA A 132 -13.98 -6.55 4.30
N VAL A 133 -14.23 -5.28 4.00
CA VAL A 133 -14.87 -4.35 4.93
C VAL A 133 -16.32 -4.76 5.19
N ASP A 134 -17.11 -5.01 4.14
CA ASP A 134 -18.51 -5.39 4.29
C ASP A 134 -18.64 -6.70 5.09
N GLY A 135 -17.84 -7.71 4.76
CA GLY A 135 -17.87 -9.01 5.43
C GLY A 135 -17.38 -9.02 6.88
N ASN A 136 -16.79 -7.92 7.38
CA ASN A 136 -16.29 -7.80 8.76
C ASN A 136 -17.01 -6.69 9.55
N SER A 137 -18.03 -6.02 8.98
CA SER A 137 -18.72 -4.88 9.61
C SER A 137 -19.86 -5.24 10.59
N GLY A 138 -20.02 -6.52 10.95
CA GLY A 138 -20.95 -6.94 12.01
C GLY A 138 -22.44 -6.95 11.67
N GLU A 139 -22.84 -6.49 10.48
CA GLU A 139 -24.20 -6.65 9.96
C GLU A 139 -24.22 -7.66 8.81
N GLY A 140 -24.83 -8.83 9.08
CA GLY A 140 -25.50 -9.63 8.06
C GLY A 140 -24.61 -10.41 7.09
N SER A 141 -24.53 -11.72 7.30
CA SER A 141 -24.43 -12.67 6.20
C SER A 141 -25.53 -12.39 5.17
N SER A 142 -25.19 -12.04 3.93
CA SER A 142 -25.82 -12.57 2.70
C SER A 142 -25.46 -11.75 1.46
N ASN A 143 -25.30 -12.46 0.34
CA ASN A 143 -25.26 -11.99 -1.03
C ASN A 143 -24.00 -11.25 -1.50
N LEU A 144 -22.90 -11.99 -1.59
CA LEU A 144 -21.94 -11.72 -2.66
C LEU A 144 -22.29 -12.62 -3.85
N PRO A 145 -22.44 -12.09 -5.07
CA PRO A 145 -22.60 -12.93 -6.25
C PRO A 145 -21.36 -13.80 -6.43
N ASN A 146 -21.56 -15.09 -6.75
CA ASN A 146 -20.50 -15.93 -7.29
C ASN A 146 -20.10 -15.35 -8.66
N TRP A 147 -18.89 -14.82 -8.74
CA TRP A 147 -18.26 -14.47 -10.01
C TRP A 147 -17.48 -15.70 -10.51
N PRO A 148 -17.41 -15.95 -11.84
CA PRO A 148 -16.68 -17.07 -12.44
C PRO A 148 -15.22 -17.17 -12.04
#